data_AF-A0A177XX24-F1
#
_entry.id   AF-A0A177XX24-F1
#
_cell.length_a   1.000
_cell.length_b   1.000
_cell.length_c   1.000
_cell.angle_alpha   90.00
_cell.angle_beta   90.00
_cell.angle_gamma   90.00
#
_symmetry.space_group_name_H-M   'P 1'
#
loop_
_entity.id
_entity.type
_entity.pdbx_description
1 polymer ?
#
loop_
_entity_poly.entity_id
_entity_poly.type
_entity_poly.pdbx_seq_one_letter_code
_entity_poly.pdbx_strand_id
1 'polypeptide(L)'
;MEVKCHCGNVNLKLSSLPSEVGECNCSICRRYAASWAYFSPEQVQINLNEETVFYCWGDKEVEFHRCNSCGCLTHYVTTEKCSEDILAVNMRMAENEVLSSIPVRKINGASY
;
A
#
# COMPACT_ATOMS: atom_id res chain seq x y z
N MET A 1 -2.63 -8.97 -11.24
CA MET A 1 -1.22 -9.28 -10.95
C MET A 1 -1.05 -9.63 -9.48
N GLU A 2 0.00 -10.37 -9.09
CA GLU A 2 0.26 -10.69 -7.67
C GLU A 2 1.42 -9.84 -7.14
N VAL A 3 1.28 -9.38 -5.89
CA VAL A 3 2.30 -8.63 -5.15
C VAL A 3 2.42 -9.29 -3.76
N LYS A 4 3.63 -9.66 -3.36
CA LYS A 4 3.85 -10.43 -2.13
C LYS A 4 4.83 -9.73 -1.20
N CYS A 5 4.65 -9.88 0.10
CA CYS A 5 5.74 -9.54 1.02
C CYS A 5 6.93 -10.50 0.85
N HIS A 6 8.08 -10.14 1.41
CA HIS A 6 9.32 -10.92 1.26
C HIS A 6 9.18 -12.40 1.66
N CYS A 7 8.52 -12.69 2.78
CA CYS A 7 8.33 -14.07 3.25
C CYS A 7 7.11 -14.77 2.63
N GLY A 8 6.34 -14.10 1.76
CA GLY A 8 5.15 -14.65 1.13
C GLY A 8 3.91 -14.78 2.03
N ASN A 9 3.98 -14.39 3.31
CA ASN A 9 2.83 -14.43 4.23
C ASN A 9 1.64 -13.58 3.72
N VAL A 10 1.93 -12.41 3.15
CA VAL A 10 0.93 -11.51 2.56
C VAL A 10 1.02 -11.63 1.04
N ASN A 11 -0.08 -12.06 0.40
CA ASN A 11 -0.23 -12.09 -1.06
C ASN A 11 -1.45 -11.26 -1.49
N LEU A 12 -1.17 -10.17 -2.20
CA LEU A 12 -2.15 -9.23 -2.73
C LEU A 12 -2.35 -9.52 -4.22
N LYS A 13 -3.56 -9.92 -4.62
CA LYS A 13 -3.93 -10.09 -6.02
C LYS A 13 -4.72 -8.87 -6.50
N LEU A 14 -4.12 -8.13 -7.42
CA LEU A 14 -4.69 -6.91 -8.01
C LEU A 14 -5.46 -7.28 -9.27
N SER A 15 -6.64 -6.70 -9.47
CA SER A 15 -7.48 -6.91 -10.65
C SER A 15 -6.83 -6.44 -11.95
N SER A 16 -5.93 -5.45 -11.88
CA SER A 16 -5.19 -4.90 -13.02
C SER A 16 -3.81 -4.38 -12.63
N LEU A 17 -2.97 -4.04 -13.62
CA LEU A 17 -1.75 -3.25 -13.41
C LEU A 17 -2.16 -1.78 -13.21
N PRO A 18 -1.66 -1.08 -12.17
CA PRO A 18 -1.98 0.32 -11.97
C PRO A 18 -1.38 1.19 -13.07
N SER A 19 -2.09 2.24 -13.47
CA SER A 19 -1.62 3.22 -14.46
C SER A 19 -0.57 4.18 -13.90
N GLU A 20 -0.53 4.36 -12.58
CA GLU A 20 0.45 5.17 -11.85
C GLU A 20 0.63 4.68 -10.42
N VAL A 21 1.72 5.09 -9.78
CA VAL A 21 1.93 4.98 -8.33
C VAL A 21 2.19 6.35 -7.70
N GLY A 22 1.62 6.57 -6.53
CA GLY A 22 1.83 7.77 -5.72
C GLY A 22 3.03 7.64 -4.78
N GLU A 23 3.93 8.62 -4.81
CA GLU A 23 4.97 8.78 -3.80
C GLU A 23 4.74 10.07 -3.02
N CYS A 24 4.33 9.90 -1.77
CA CYS A 24 3.94 10.99 -0.88
C CYS A 24 5.08 11.40 0.07
N ASN A 25 5.27 12.70 0.23
CA ASN A 25 6.30 13.27 1.11
C ASN A 25 5.83 13.59 2.55
N CYS A 26 4.61 13.22 2.94
CA CYS A 26 4.12 13.45 4.30
C CYS A 26 5.01 12.72 5.33
N SER A 27 4.88 13.10 6.60
CA SER A 27 5.80 12.66 7.66
C SER A 27 5.93 11.14 7.74
N ILE A 28 4.84 10.38 7.58
CA ILE A 28 4.86 8.92 7.63
C ILE A 28 5.29 8.30 6.29
N CYS A 29 4.71 8.75 5.16
CA CYS A 29 4.98 8.17 3.84
C CYS A 29 6.45 8.32 3.41
N ARG A 30 7.11 9.44 3.72
CA ARG A 30 8.53 9.61 3.40
C ARG A 30 9.45 8.66 4.18
N ARG A 31 9.02 8.18 5.36
CA ARG A 31 9.77 7.23 6.20
C ARG A 31 9.53 5.79 5.78
N TYR A 32 8.30 5.49 5.38
CA TYR A 32 7.98 4.20 4.77
C TYR A 32 8.57 4.05 3.38
N ALA A 33 8.78 5.17 2.69
CA ALA A 33 9.25 5.20 1.32
C ALA A 33 8.44 4.18 0.50
N ALA A 34 7.13 4.40 0.43
CA ALA A 34 6.22 3.52 -0.29
C ALA A 34 5.86 4.14 -1.64
N SER A 35 5.56 3.27 -2.62
CA SER A 35 5.03 3.66 -3.92
C SER A 35 3.63 3.08 -4.04
N TRP A 36 2.61 3.91 -3.78
CA TRP A 36 1.23 3.46 -3.58
C TRP A 36 0.46 3.35 -4.89
N ALA A 37 -0.04 2.18 -5.22
CA ALA A 37 -1.08 2.00 -6.21
C ALA A 37 -2.45 2.00 -5.51
N TYR A 38 -3.39 2.80 -5.99
CA TYR A 38 -4.68 3.02 -5.33
C TYR A 38 -5.77 2.19 -6.02
N PHE A 39 -6.56 1.48 -5.24
CA PHE A 39 -7.65 0.62 -5.70
C PHE A 39 -8.88 0.78 -4.79
N SER A 40 -10.06 0.43 -5.30
CA SER A 40 -11.19 0.10 -4.41
C SER A 40 -10.95 -1.26 -3.75
N PRO A 41 -11.51 -1.54 -2.55
CA PRO A 41 -11.28 -2.81 -1.87
C PRO A 41 -11.67 -4.04 -2.70
N GLU A 42 -12.73 -3.98 -3.51
CA GLU A 42 -13.12 -5.13 -4.35
C GLU A 42 -12.11 -5.46 -5.47
N GLN A 43 -11.23 -4.52 -5.81
CA GLN A 43 -10.21 -4.72 -6.84
C GLN A 43 -8.96 -5.45 -6.32
N VAL A 44 -8.84 -5.67 -5.01
CA VAL A 44 -7.68 -6.32 -4.40
C VAL A 44 -8.11 -7.46 -3.49
N GLN A 45 -7.72 -8.69 -3.86
CA GLN A 45 -7.88 -9.84 -2.99
C GLN A 45 -6.64 -9.99 -2.11
N ILE A 46 -6.84 -9.93 -0.79
CA ILE A 46 -5.79 -10.15 0.20
C ILE A 46 -5.84 -11.61 0.67
N ASN A 47 -4.74 -12.33 0.50
CA ASN A 47 -4.57 -13.68 1.05
C ASN A 47 -3.45 -13.65 2.09
N LEU A 48 -3.76 -14.13 3.29
CA LEU A 48 -2.86 -14.13 4.45
C LEU A 48 -2.68 -15.56 4.96
N ASN A 49 -1.45 -15.96 5.28
CA ASN A 49 -1.22 -17.18 6.07
C ASN A 49 -1.33 -16.89 7.58
N GLU A 50 -0.91 -15.69 7.98
CA GLU A 50 -1.00 -15.12 9.32
C GLU A 50 -1.41 -13.65 9.23
N GLU A 51 -2.10 -13.18 10.27
CA GLU A 51 -2.58 -11.80 10.35
C GLU A 51 -1.46 -10.76 10.21
N THR A 52 -1.82 -9.62 9.62
CA THR A 52 -0.96 -8.45 9.59
C THR A 52 -1.07 -7.66 10.88
N VAL A 53 -0.07 -6.84 11.17
CA VAL A 53 -0.18 -5.79 12.20
C VAL A 53 -0.25 -4.45 11.49
N PHE A 54 -1.00 -3.49 12.03
CA PHE A 54 -1.13 -2.17 11.42
C PHE A 54 -0.71 -1.05 12.37
N TYR A 55 -0.40 0.10 11.78
CA TYR A 55 -0.17 1.35 12.48
C TYR A 55 -1.17 2.40 11.99
N CYS A 56 -1.82 3.09 12.91
CA CYS A 56 -2.79 4.14 12.64
C CYS A 56 -2.41 5.39 13.45
N TRP A 57 -2.45 6.57 12.83
CA TRP A 57 -1.95 7.82 13.40
C TRP A 57 -2.76 9.02 12.88
N GLY A 58 -2.61 10.18 13.53
CA GLY A 58 -3.18 11.45 13.05
C GLY A 58 -4.70 11.48 13.21
N ASP A 59 -5.38 11.86 12.14
CA ASP A 59 -6.84 11.82 11.96
C ASP A 59 -7.45 10.41 12.16
N LYS A 60 -6.61 9.37 12.07
CA LYS A 60 -6.97 7.96 12.13
C LYS A 60 -7.79 7.51 10.91
N GLU A 61 -7.56 8.14 9.76
CA GLU A 61 -8.22 7.78 8.50
C GLU A 61 -7.56 6.60 7.78
N VAL A 62 -6.33 6.23 8.15
CA VAL A 62 -5.55 5.21 7.44
C VAL A 62 -4.89 4.22 8.39
N GLU A 63 -5.05 2.92 8.10
CA GLU A 63 -4.34 1.81 8.74
C GLU A 63 -3.23 1.30 7.81
N PHE A 64 -1.97 1.47 8.21
CA PHE A 64 -0.80 1.01 7.45
C PHE A 64 -0.44 -0.43 7.86
N HIS A 65 -0.76 -1.41 7.03
CA HIS A 65 -0.56 -2.83 7.31
C HIS A 65 0.83 -3.32 6.91
N ARG A 66 1.50 -4.00 7.85
CA ARG A 66 2.79 -4.66 7.64
C ARG A 66 2.70 -6.14 7.99
N CYS A 67 3.49 -6.92 7.27
CA CYS A 67 3.65 -8.33 7.57
C CYS A 67 4.27 -8.51 8.97
N ASN A 68 3.61 -9.29 9.84
CA ASN A 68 4.11 -9.53 11.20
C ASN A 68 5.39 -10.41 11.23
N SER A 69 5.71 -11.08 10.12
CA SER A 69 6.89 -11.95 10.00
C SER A 69 8.11 -11.22 9.43
N CYS A 70 8.01 -10.59 8.26
CA CYS A 70 9.16 -9.92 7.61
C CYS A 70 9.18 -8.39 7.75
N GLY A 71 8.14 -7.78 8.30
CA GLY A 71 8.06 -6.33 8.50
C GLY A 71 7.77 -5.51 7.24
N CYS A 72 7.68 -6.12 6.05
CA CYS A 72 7.31 -5.40 4.82
C CYS A 72 5.95 -4.70 4.98
N LEU A 73 5.91 -3.40 4.68
CA LEU A 73 4.68 -2.61 4.62
C LEU A 73 3.99 -2.85 3.29
N THR A 74 2.90 -3.62 3.29
CA THR A 74 2.32 -4.18 2.06
C THR A 74 1.20 -3.33 1.49
N HIS A 75 0.32 -2.83 2.35
CA HIS A 75 -0.82 -2.03 1.93
C HIS A 75 -1.26 -1.09 3.05
N TYR A 76 -2.13 -0.14 2.72
CA TYR A 76 -2.96 0.50 3.70
C TYR A 76 -4.43 0.39 3.28
N VAL A 77 -5.32 0.46 4.27
CA VAL A 77 -6.76 0.65 4.05
C VAL A 77 -7.21 1.94 4.72
N THR A 78 -8.20 2.60 4.14
CA THR A 78 -8.88 3.70 4.84
C THR A 78 -9.84 3.12 5.89
N THR A 79 -10.05 3.89 6.96
CA THR A 79 -11.00 3.56 8.02
C THR A 79 -12.35 4.23 7.75
N GLU A 80 -13.34 3.90 8.59
CA GLU A 80 -14.66 4.57 8.60
C GLU A 80 -14.61 6.10 8.79
N LYS A 81 -13.45 6.67 9.17
CA LYS A 81 -13.27 8.11 9.33
C LYS A 81 -12.90 8.82 8.03
N CYS A 82 -12.38 8.10 7.05
CA CYS A 82 -12.11 8.64 5.74
C CYS A 82 -13.41 8.66 4.92
N SER A 83 -13.66 9.71 4.15
CA SER A 83 -14.81 9.75 3.24
C SER A 83 -14.66 8.82 2.04
N GLU A 84 -13.44 8.39 1.75
CA GLU A 84 -13.08 7.54 0.63
C GLU A 84 -12.79 6.11 1.09
N ASP A 85 -13.23 5.11 0.32
CA ASP A 85 -12.96 3.70 0.56
C ASP A 85 -11.81 3.23 -0.35
N ILE A 86 -10.60 3.20 0.19
CA ILE A 86 -9.36 3.00 -0.56
C ILE A 86 -8.56 1.87 0.07
N LEU A 87 -8.12 0.93 -0.78
CA LEU A 87 -7.04 0.00 -0.49
C LEU A 87 -5.85 0.36 -1.38
N ALA A 88 -4.77 0.84 -0.77
CA ALA A 88 -3.56 1.16 -1.51
C ALA A 88 -2.48 0.09 -1.30
N VAL A 89 -1.90 -0.39 -2.38
CA VAL A 89 -0.86 -1.42 -2.38
C VAL A 89 0.50 -0.78 -2.59
N ASN A 90 1.46 -1.14 -1.75
CA ASN A 90 2.84 -0.67 -1.91
C ASN A 90 3.52 -1.50 -3.01
N MET A 91 3.69 -0.89 -4.18
CA MET A 91 4.24 -1.53 -5.37
C MET A 91 5.75 -1.79 -5.29
N ARG A 92 6.42 -1.39 -4.19
CA ARG A 92 7.80 -1.83 -3.90
C ARG A 92 7.93 -3.31 -3.55
N MET A 93 6.80 -4.01 -3.40
CA MET A 93 6.75 -5.47 -3.26
C MET A 93 6.62 -6.18 -4.62
N ALA A 94 6.40 -5.44 -5.72
CA ALA A 94 6.42 -6.02 -7.05
C ALA A 94 7.87 -6.21 -7.54
N GLU A 95 8.03 -7.02 -8.59
CA GLU A 95 9.31 -7.11 -9.29
C GLU A 95 9.77 -5.74 -9.80
N ASN A 96 11.08 -5.48 -9.75
CA ASN A 96 11.65 -4.17 -10.07
C ASN A 96 11.31 -3.72 -11.49
N GLU A 97 11.30 -4.64 -12.45
CA GLU A 97 10.96 -4.37 -13.84
C GLU A 97 9.52 -3.86 -13.96
N VAL A 98 8.60 -4.47 -13.22
CA VAL A 98 7.18 -4.05 -13.20
C VAL A 98 7.06 -2.65 -12.59
N LEU A 99 7.66 -2.43 -11.41
CA LEU A 99 7.60 -1.12 -10.77
C LEU A 99 8.21 -0.02 -11.64
N SER A 100 9.36 -0.28 -12.25
CA SER A 100 10.05 0.68 -13.11
C SER A 100 9.27 1.08 -14.36
N SER A 101 8.32 0.24 -14.78
CA SER A 101 7.46 0.49 -15.94
C SER A 101 6.26 1.40 -15.60
N ILE A 102 5.92 1.58 -14.33
CA ILE A 102 4.75 2.34 -13.89
C ILE A 102 5.13 3.81 -13.62
N PRO A 103 4.42 4.77 -14.23
CA PRO A 103 4.60 6.20 -13.95
C PRO A 103 4.47 6.56 -12.46
N VAL A 104 5.33 7.47 -11.99
CA VAL A 104 5.32 7.94 -10.59
C VAL A 104 4.69 9.33 -10.50
N ARG A 105 3.61 9.47 -9.73
CA ARG A 105 3.03 10.75 -9.32
C ARG A 105 3.61 11.19 -7.98
N LYS A 106 4.26 12.35 -7.94
CA LYS A 106 4.75 12.95 -6.69
C LYS A 106 3.61 13.67 -5.99
N ILE A 107 3.41 13.37 -4.71
CA ILE A 107 2.32 13.91 -3.90
C ILE A 107 2.93 14.76 -2.77
N ASN A 108 2.52 16.03 -2.69
CA ASN A 108 2.93 16.92 -1.60
C ASN A 108 2.02 16.75 -0.36
N GLY A 109 2.03 15.57 0.26
CA GLY A 109 1.26 15.33 1.47
C GLY A 109 1.75 16.10 2.71
N ALA A 110 2.92 16.73 2.65
CA ALA A 110 3.44 17.56 3.74
C ALA A 110 2.79 18.94 3.83
N SER A 111 2.01 19.37 2.82
CA SER A 111 1.29 20.65 2.83
C SER A 111 -0.17 20.55 3.30
N TYR A 112 -0.62 19.36 3.67
CA TYR A 112 -1.96 19.09 4.21
C TYR A 112 -1.90 18.97 5.73
#